data_AF-A0A1M6HIY2-F1
#
_entry.id   AF-A0A1M6HIY2-F1
#
_cell.length_a   1.000
_cell.length_b   1.000
_cell.length_c   1.000
_cell.angle_alpha   90.00
_cell.angle_beta   90.00
_cell.angle_gamma   90.00
#
_symmetry.space_group_name_H-M   'P 1'
#
loop_
_entity.id
_entity.type
_entity.pdbx_description
1 polymer ?
#
loop_
_entity_poly.entity_id
_entity_poly.type
_entity_poly.pdbx_seq_one_letter_code
_entity_poly.pdbx_strand_id
1 'polypeptide(L)' 'MMQEELVSPKKRQNDRKRVEKWLLNNHRYINITAIEKEISAPKGLVQKFVKYDKKINDKWIDPLFVVIKRFTTFNLR' A
#
# COMPACT_ATOMS: atom_id res chain seq x y z
N MET A 1 -4.81 -2.56 -23.94
CA MET A 1 -4.87 -1.18 -23.41
C MET A 1 -5.63 -1.24 -22.09
N MET A 2 -4.95 -1.07 -20.95
CA MET A 2 -5.67 -0.92 -19.67
C MET A 2 -6.26 0.48 -19.65
N GLN A 3 -7.59 0.58 -19.55
CA GLN A 3 -8.28 1.84 -19.35
C GLN A 3 -7.88 2.40 -17.98
N GLU A 4 -7.16 3.52 -17.98
CA GLU A 4 -6.97 4.32 -16.78
C GLU A 4 -8.33 4.94 -16.42
N GLU A 5 -9.13 4.22 -15.62
CA GLU A 5 -10.26 4.82 -14.93
C GLU A 5 -9.72 5.98 -14.08
N LEU A 6 -10.20 7.20 -14.35
CA LEU A 6 -9.91 8.39 -13.58
C LEU A 6 -10.39 8.19 -12.13
N VAL A 7 -9.48 7.73 -11.27
CA VAL A 7 -9.74 7.54 -9.84
C VAL A 7 -10.13 8.89 -9.25
N SER A 8 -11.35 8.99 -8.71
CA SER A 8 -11.82 10.25 -8.10
C SER A 8 -10.91 10.65 -6.93
N PRO A 9 -10.63 11.96 -6.73
CA PRO A 9 -9.74 12.42 -5.65
C PRO A 9 -10.15 11.91 -4.25
N LYS A 10 -11.47 11.79 -4.01
CA LYS A 10 -12.03 11.25 -2.76
C LYS A 10 -11.68 9.77 -2.56
N LYS A 11 -11.74 8.95 -3.63
CA LYS A 11 -11.39 7.53 -3.58
C LYS A 11 -9.91 7.35 -3.22
N ARG A 12 -9.01 8.08 -3.91
CA ARG A 12 -7.57 8.04 -3.63
C ARG A 12 -7.23 8.45 -2.20
N GLN A 13 -7.90 9.46 -1.65
CA GLN A 13 -7.70 9.87 -0.26
C GLN A 13 -8.10 8.78 0.73
N ASN A 14 -9.20 8.07 0.46
CA ASN A 14 -9.65 6.94 1.29
C ASN A 14 -8.68 5.76 1.19
N ASP A 15 -8.20 5.45 -0.01
CA ASP A 15 -7.24 4.36 -0.24
C ASP A 15 -5.90 4.65 0.45
N ARG A 16 -5.40 5.90 0.39
CA ARG A 16 -4.23 6.33 1.16
C ARG A 16 -4.39 6.05 2.66
N LYS A 17 -5.48 6.52 3.26
CA LYS A 17 -5.74 6.31 4.69
C LYS A 17 -5.76 4.83 5.06
N ARG A 18 -6.35 3.99 4.20
CA ARG A 18 -6.41 2.53 4.40
C ARG A 18 -5.03 1.89 4.31
N VAL A 19 -4.25 2.24 3.29
CA VAL A 19 -2.88 1.75 3.07
C VAL A 19 -2.00 2.11 4.27
N GLU A 20 -1.94 3.40 4.62
CA GLU A 20 -1.10 3.91 5.69
C GLU A 20 -1.44 3.27 7.04
N LYS A 21 -2.74 3.22 7.39
CA LYS A 21 -3.21 2.57 8.63
C LYS A 21 -2.85 1.09 8.67
N TRP A 22 -3.06 0.36 7.57
CA TRP A 22 -2.76 -1.06 7.54
C TRP A 22 -1.26 -1.32 7.67
N LEU A 23 -0.42 -0.55 6.98
CA LEU A 23 1.04 -0.67 7.07
C LEU A 23 1.52 -0.41 8.50
N LEU A 24 1.08 0.66 9.15
CA LEU A 24 1.44 0.96 10.54
C LEU A 24 1.05 -0.17 11.50
N ASN A 25 -0.14 -0.76 11.32
CA ASN A 25 -0.62 -1.82 12.20
C ASN A 25 0.05 -3.19 11.95
N ASN A 26 0.45 -3.48 10.71
CA ASN A 26 0.86 -4.83 10.31
C ASN A 26 2.35 -4.98 9.99
N HIS A 27 3.13 -3.88 9.94
CA HIS A 27 4.54 -3.91 9.53
C HIS A 27 5.42 -4.93 10.28
N ARG A 28 5.09 -5.25 11.53
CA ARG A 28 5.83 -6.22 12.36
C ARG A 28 5.59 -7.68 11.96
N TYR A 29 4.51 -7.95 11.23
CA TYR A 29 4.05 -9.30 10.89
C TYR A 29 4.20 -9.63 9.40
N ILE A 30 4.67 -8.67 8.59
CA ILE A 30 4.75 -8.81 7.14
C ILE A 30 6.17 -8.57 6.64
N ASN A 31 6.53 -9.25 5.54
CA ASN A 31 7.77 -8.96 4.83
C ASN A 31 7.59 -7.73 3.93
N ILE A 32 7.94 -6.56 4.45
CA ILE A 32 7.83 -5.28 3.72
C ILE A 32 8.60 -5.31 2.40
N THR A 33 9.80 -5.91 2.37
CA THR A 33 10.60 -5.99 1.15
C THR A 33 9.93 -6.84 0.08
N ALA A 34 9.15 -7.86 0.45
CA ALA A 34 8.37 -8.65 -0.51
C ALA A 34 7.25 -7.79 -1.13
N ILE A 35 6.56 -6.97 -0.34
CA ILE A 35 5.53 -6.04 -0.84
C ILE A 35 6.12 -5.04 -1.82
N GLU A 36 7.28 -4.45 -1.49
CA GLU A 36 7.96 -3.50 -2.36
C GLU A 36 8.35 -4.14 -3.70
N LYS A 37 8.83 -5.40 -3.68
CA LYS A 37 9.14 -6.15 -4.90
C LYS A 37 7.90 -6.44 -5.76
N GLU A 38 6.79 -6.86 -5.16
CA GLU A 38 5.54 -7.17 -5.85
C GLU A 38 5.04 -5.99 -6.70
N ILE A 39 5.17 -4.76 -6.18
CA ILE A 39 4.75 -3.55 -6.90
C ILE A 39 5.88 -2.86 -7.68
N SER A 40 7.05 -3.50 -7.80
CA SER A 40 8.26 -2.89 -8.40
C SER A 40 8.65 -1.53 -7.80
N ALA A 41 8.41 -1.35 -6.49
CA ALA A 41 8.77 -0.13 -5.78
C ALA A 41 10.26 -0.13 -5.37
N PRO A 42 10.86 1.07 -5.22
CA PRO A 42 12.19 1.20 -4.64
C PRO A 42 12.27 0.55 -3.26
N LYS A 43 13.38 -0.15 -3.02
CA LYS A 43 13.66 -0.76 -1.71
C LYS A 43 13.64 0.30 -0.61
N GLY A 44 12.92 0.01 0.46
CA GLY A 44 12.80 0.84 1.64
C GLY A 44 11.78 1.98 1.53
N LEU A 45 10.97 2.03 0.48
CA LEU A 45 9.85 2.98 0.36
C LEU A 45 8.87 2.86 1.54
N VAL A 46 8.36 1.65 1.77
CA VAL A 46 7.43 1.37 2.86
C VAL A 46 8.17 1.37 4.19
N GLN A 47 9.41 0.87 4.22
CA GLN A 47 10.23 0.90 5.44
C GLN A 47 10.45 2.33 5.96
N LYS A 48 10.73 3.28 5.06
CA LYS A 48 10.94 4.69 5.43
C LYS A 48 9.65 5.31 5.98
N PHE A 49 8.50 4.98 5.38
CA PHE A 49 7.21 5.42 5.91
C PHE A 49 7.00 4.94 7.33
N VAL A 50 7.14 3.63 7.57
CA VAL A 50 6.82 3.07 8.88
C VAL A 50 7.82 3.46 9.98
N LYS A 51 9.11 3.59 9.65
CA LYS A 51 10.16 3.90 10.65
C LYS A 51 10.35 5.40 10.90
N TYR A 52 10.18 6.23 9.89
CA TYR A 52 10.58 7.64 9.91
C TYR A 52 9.44 8.59 9.54
N ASP A 53 8.20 8.10 9.47
CA ASP A 53 7.01 8.85 9.06
C ASP A 53 7.19 9.58 7.70
N LYS A 54 8.00 9.00 6.82
CA LYS A 54 8.24 9.54 5.47
C LYS A 54 7.01 9.29 4.61
N LYS A 55 6.37 10.36 4.13
CA LYS A 55 5.21 10.27 3.24
C LYS A 55 5.47 9.39 2.00
N ILE A 56 4.56 8.44 1.75
CA ILE A 56 4.55 7.64 0.51
C ILE A 56 4.01 8.50 -0.64
N ASN A 57 4.71 8.52 -1.78
CA ASN A 57 4.25 9.23 -2.98
C ASN A 57 2.94 8.61 -3.51
N ASP A 58 2.01 9.46 -3.98
CA ASP A 58 0.69 9.07 -4.46
C ASP A 58 0.72 7.96 -5.52
N LYS A 59 1.76 7.92 -6.38
CA LYS A 59 1.89 6.87 -7.42
C LYS A 59 1.97 5.45 -6.86
N TRP A 60 2.30 5.29 -5.57
CA TRP A 60 2.40 3.99 -4.91
C TRP A 60 1.18 3.61 -4.09
N ILE A 61 0.25 4.54 -3.86
CA ILE A 61 -0.93 4.28 -3.03
C ILE A 61 -1.83 3.22 -3.70
N ASP A 62 -2.17 3.41 -4.97
CA ASP A 62 -3.06 2.49 -5.67
C ASP A 62 -2.45 1.07 -5.79
N PRO A 63 -1.16 0.88 -6.16
CA PRO A 63 -0.50 -0.43 -6.12
C PRO A 63 -0.46 -1.08 -4.72
N LEU A 64 -0.09 -0.31 -3.69
CA LEU A 64 -0.07 -0.82 -2.31
C LEU A 64 -1.47 -1.25 -1.86
N PHE A 65 -2.51 -0.48 -2.22
CA PHE A 65 -3.88 -0.80 -1.87
C PHE A 65 -4.32 -2.14 -2.47
N VAL A 66 -3.98 -2.40 -3.74
CA VAL A 66 -4.28 -3.68 -4.40
C VAL A 66 -3.63 -4.86 -3.67
N VAL A 67 -2.36 -4.74 -3.28
CA VAL A 67 -1.66 -5.80 -2.53
C VAL A 67 -2.29 -6.00 -1.16
N ILE A 68 -2.51 -4.93 -0.40
CA ILE A 68 -3.10 -4.98 0.95
C ILE A 68 -4.49 -5.61 0.92
N LYS A 69 -5.30 -5.31 -0.09
CA LYS A 69 -6.64 -5.89 -0.23
C LYS A 69 -6.63 -7.42 -0.31
N ARG A 70 -5.58 -8.03 -0.89
CA ARG A 70 -5.43 -9.49 -0.93
C ARG A 70 -5.26 -10.11 0.46
N PHE A 71 -4.58 -9.41 1.37
CA PHE A 71 -4.41 -9.85 2.77
C PHE A 71 -5.68 -9.67 3.59
N THR A 72 -6.45 -8.60 3.36
CA THR A 72 -7.66 -8.32 4.16
C THR A 72 -8.89 -9.10 3.70
N THR A 73 -8.88 -9.64 2.48
CA THR A 73 -9.99 -10.44 1.94
C THR A 73 -9.87 -11.92 2.36
N PHE A 74 -8.78 -12.30 3.01
CA PHE A 74 -8.58 -13.66 3.49
C PHE A 74 -9.41 -13.91 4.76
N ASN A 75 -10.39 -14.79 4.67
CA ASN A 75 -11.08 -15.35 5.83
C ASN A 75 -10.46 -16.71 6.15
N LEU A 76 -9.89 -16.84 7.34
CA LEU A 76 -9.61 -18.15 7.94
C LEU A 76 -10.97 -18.78 8.27
N ARG A 77 -11.32 -19.85 7.57
CA ARG A 77 -12.45 -20.72 7.93
C ARG A 77 -12.03 -21.67 9.04
#